data_AF-A0A0B1SEP6-F1
#
_entry.id   AF-A0A0B1SEP6-F1
#
_cell.length_a   1.000
_cell.length_b   1.000
_cell.length_c   1.000
_cell.angle_alpha   90.00
_cell.angle_beta   90.00
_cell.angle_gamma   90.00
#
_symmetry.space_group_name_H-M   'P 1'
#
loop_
_entity.id
_entity.type
_entity.pdbx_description
1 polymer ?
#
loop_
_entity_poly.entity_id
_entity_poly.type
_entity_poly.pdbx_seq_one_letter_code
_entity_poly.pdbx_strand_id
1 'polypeptide(L)'
;MAATNRADLLDPALLTPGRFDKVIHVTPGTDVKSKLKILQAVTRKLRLADDVDLRTVAEQCDEVATGAEMYGLVSAVVMEAIREQVGTAMSVFAVE
;
A
#
# COMPACT_ATOMS: atom_id res chain seq x y z
N MET A 1 17.96 2.20 -14.54
CA MET A 1 17.33 3.01 -13.47
C MET A 1 17.80 2.45 -12.14
N ALA A 2 18.06 3.29 -11.14
CA ALA A 2 18.52 2.89 -9.82
C ALA A 2 17.65 3.56 -8.74
N ALA A 3 17.56 2.95 -7.56
CA ALA A 3 16.83 3.47 -6.41
C ALA A 3 17.64 3.19 -5.13
N THR A 4 17.67 4.15 -4.20
CA THR A 4 18.37 4.01 -2.91
C THR A 4 17.68 4.87 -1.84
N ASN A 5 17.66 4.38 -0.61
CA ASN A 5 17.25 5.14 0.58
C ASN A 5 18.45 5.78 1.31
N ARG A 6 19.68 5.55 0.82
CA ARG A 6 20.95 6.03 1.39
C ARG A 6 21.77 6.73 0.30
N ALA A 7 21.25 7.85 -0.21
CA ALA A 7 21.95 8.64 -1.22
C ALA A 7 23.28 9.21 -0.71
N ASP A 8 23.40 9.37 0.61
CA ASP A 8 24.62 9.79 1.30
C ASP A 8 25.78 8.78 1.20
N LEU A 9 25.48 7.50 0.95
CA LEU A 9 26.48 6.45 0.79
C LEU A 9 26.90 6.25 -0.68
N LEU A 10 26.34 7.03 -1.61
CA LEU A 10 26.61 6.87 -3.03
C LEU A 10 27.98 7.49 -3.39
N ASP A 11 28.75 6.81 -4.24
CA ASP A 11 29.96 7.39 -4.82
C ASP A 11 29.58 8.65 -5.66
N PRO A 12 30.15 9.83 -5.36
CA PRO A 12 29.88 11.06 -6.13
C PRO A 12 30.15 10.91 -7.63
N ALA A 13 31.06 10.02 -8.04
CA ALA A 13 31.36 9.75 -9.44
C ALA A 13 30.16 9.16 -10.20
N LEU A 14 29.14 8.61 -9.53
CA LEU A 14 27.93 8.11 -10.18
C LEU A 14 26.94 9.22 -10.52
N LEU A 15 27.04 10.38 -9.86
CA LEU A 15 26.17 11.55 -10.05
C LEU A 15 26.67 12.51 -11.14
N THR A 16 27.80 12.19 -11.78
CA THR A 16 28.33 13.00 -12.89
C THR A 16 27.50 12.80 -14.17
N PRO A 17 27.46 13.81 -15.06
CA PRO A 17 26.76 13.69 -16.34
C PRO A 17 27.23 12.50 -17.18
N GLY A 18 26.30 11.80 -17.82
CA GLY A 18 26.49 10.54 -18.54
C GLY A 18 26.21 9.27 -17.71
N ARG A 19 25.79 9.40 -16.44
CA ARG A 19 25.48 8.28 -15.53
C ARG A 19 24.10 8.47 -14.89
N PHE A 20 24.03 8.89 -13.61
CA PHE A 20 22.77 9.21 -12.95
C PHE A 20 22.41 10.68 -13.13
N ASP A 21 22.13 11.06 -14.37
CA ASP A 21 21.93 12.45 -14.79
C ASP A 21 20.68 13.11 -14.18
N LYS A 22 19.69 12.28 -13.81
CA LYS A 22 18.44 12.73 -13.20
C LYS A 22 18.23 12.04 -11.87
N VAL A 23 18.22 12.83 -10.80
CA VAL A 23 17.90 12.38 -9.44
C VAL A 23 16.49 12.84 -9.11
N ILE A 24 15.61 11.90 -8.79
CA ILE A 24 14.24 12.17 -8.36
C ILE A 24 14.13 11.78 -6.89
N HIS A 25 13.82 12.74 -6.04
CA HIS A 25 13.55 12.46 -4.64
C HIS A 25 12.09 12.05 -4.47
N VAL A 26 11.85 10.91 -3.83
CA VAL A 26 10.51 10.37 -3.58
C VAL A 26 10.27 10.41 -2.08
N THR A 27 9.23 11.11 -1.66
CA THR A 27 8.78 11.15 -0.27
C THR A 27 7.46 10.38 -0.13
N PRO A 28 7.16 9.81 1.05
CA PRO A 28 5.84 9.30 1.34
C PRO A 28 4.77 10.38 1.13
N GLY A 29 3.60 9.97 0.64
CA GLY A 29 2.44 10.86 0.55
C GLY A 29 1.79 11.01 1.93
N THR A 30 1.91 12.20 2.53
CA THR A 30 1.45 12.45 3.90
C THR A 30 -0.01 12.90 3.97
N ASP A 31 -0.53 13.50 2.91
CA ASP A 31 -1.88 14.04 2.87
C ASP A 31 -2.94 12.97 2.57
N VAL A 32 -4.16 13.22 3.04
CA VAL A 32 -5.32 12.32 2.87
C VAL A 32 -5.58 11.99 1.40
N LYS A 33 -5.39 12.93 0.47
CA LYS A 33 -5.66 12.69 -0.95
C LYS A 33 -4.62 11.74 -1.54
N SER A 34 -3.36 11.82 -1.14
CA SER A 34 -2.32 10.87 -1.50
C SER A 34 -2.59 9.47 -0.94
N LYS A 35 -2.95 9.38 0.35
CA LYS A 35 -3.32 8.12 1.00
C LYS A 35 -4.54 7.46 0.35
N LEU A 36 -5.58 8.24 0.06
CA LEU A 36 -6.76 7.77 -0.67
C LEU A 36 -6.38 7.15 -2.02
N LYS A 37 -5.50 7.80 -2.78
CA LYS A 37 -5.02 7.25 -4.07
C LYS A 37 -4.26 5.94 -3.89
N ILE A 38 -3.45 5.83 -2.84
CA ILE A 38 -2.71 4.59 -2.52
C ILE A 38 -3.72 3.48 -2.19
N LEU A 39 -4.67 3.74 -1.30
CA LEU A 39 -5.71 2.78 -0.94
C LEU A 39 -6.50 2.34 -2.18
N GLN A 40 -6.97 3.28 -3.01
CA GLN A 40 -7.63 2.98 -4.28
C GLN A 40 -6.79 2.12 -5.22
N ALA A 41 -5.47 2.38 -5.31
CA ALA A 41 -4.57 1.61 -6.14
C ALA A 41 -4.40 0.17 -5.62
N VAL A 42 -4.23 0.01 -4.30
CA VAL A 42 -4.06 -1.28 -3.63
C VAL A 42 -5.35 -2.11 -3.69
N THR A 43 -6.51 -1.48 -3.51
CA THR A 43 -7.82 -2.16 -3.49
C THR A 43 -8.46 -2.31 -4.87
N ARG A 44 -7.86 -1.78 -5.96
CA ARG A 44 -8.45 -1.77 -7.32
C ARG A 44 -8.94 -3.11 -7.85
N LYS A 45 -8.33 -4.21 -7.40
CA LYS A 45 -8.68 -5.58 -7.84
C LYS A 45 -9.57 -6.33 -6.84
N LEU A 46 -9.87 -5.71 -5.70
CA LEU A 46 -10.72 -6.29 -4.66
C LEU A 46 -12.18 -5.93 -4.93
N ARG A 47 -13.10 -6.81 -4.53
CA ARG A 47 -14.51 -6.47 -4.40
C ARG A 47 -14.72 -5.95 -2.99
N LEU A 48 -14.90 -4.64 -2.87
CA LEU A 48 -15.27 -4.01 -1.60
C LEU A 48 -16.80 -4.02 -1.49
N ALA A 49 -17.32 -4.02 -0.27
CA ALA A 49 -18.74 -3.83 -0.02
C ALA A 49 -19.14 -2.37 -0.29
N ASP A 50 -20.42 -2.15 -0.57
CA ASP A 50 -20.96 -0.83 -0.97
C ASP A 50 -20.86 0.23 0.14
N ASP A 51 -20.69 -0.21 1.39
CA ASP A 51 -20.55 0.63 2.59
C ASP A 51 -19.09 0.98 2.93
N VAL A 52 -18.12 0.48 2.16
CA VAL A 52 -16.69 0.75 2.39
C VAL A 52 -16.30 2.12 1.81
N ASP A 53 -16.09 3.11 2.68
CA ASP A 53 -15.52 4.41 2.30
C ASP A 53 -14.01 4.49 2.55
N LEU A 54 -13.24 4.39 1.45
CA LEU A 54 -11.77 4.52 1.48
C LEU A 54 -11.30 5.93 1.89
N ARG A 55 -12.12 6.97 1.75
CA ARG A 55 -11.75 8.32 2.22
C ARG A 55 -11.71 8.35 3.74
N THR A 56 -12.75 7.84 4.40
CA THR A 56 -12.78 7.72 5.87
C THR A 56 -11.58 6.92 6.37
N VAL A 57 -11.22 5.82 5.70
CA VAL A 57 -10.00 5.04 6.05
C VAL A 57 -8.74 5.89 5.88
N ALA A 58 -8.61 6.63 4.77
CA ALA A 58 -7.45 7.50 4.53
C ALA A 58 -7.31 8.62 5.57
N GLU A 59 -8.42 9.15 6.09
CA GLU A 59 -8.47 10.17 7.15
C GLU A 59 -8.03 9.61 8.51
N GLN A 60 -8.21 8.31 8.74
CA GLN A 60 -7.80 7.63 9.97
C GLN A 60 -6.35 7.11 9.95
N CYS A 61 -5.73 7.03 8.77
CA CYS A 61 -4.33 6.59 8.66
C CYS A 61 -3.36 7.61 9.26
N ASP A 62 -2.39 7.14 10.05
CA ASP A 62 -1.30 7.95 10.59
C ASP A 62 -0.56 8.75 9.51
N GLU A 63 -0.13 9.98 9.83
CA GLU A 63 0.60 10.86 8.89
C GLU A 63 1.87 10.23 8.30
N VAL A 64 2.54 9.38 9.09
CA VAL A 64 3.78 8.69 8.70
C VAL A 64 3.55 7.40 7.92
N ALA A 65 2.30 6.97 7.74
CA ALA A 65 1.97 5.72 7.07
C ALA A 65 2.44 5.73 5.61
N THR A 66 3.29 4.76 5.28
CA THR A 66 3.85 4.54 3.96
C THR A 66 2.89 3.72 3.09
N GLY A 67 3.11 3.75 1.77
CA GLY A 67 2.34 2.90 0.85
C GLY A 67 2.52 1.40 1.12
N ALA A 68 3.67 0.99 1.66
CA ALA A 68 3.93 -0.39 2.03
C ALA A 68 3.07 -0.82 3.24
N GLU A 69 2.93 0.04 4.25
CA GLU A 69 2.08 -0.23 5.41
C GLU A 69 0.60 -0.30 5.03
N MET A 70 0.13 0.61 4.19
CA MET A 70 -1.25 0.55 3.65
C MET A 70 -1.50 -0.73 2.85
N TYR A 71 -0.53 -1.17 2.06
CA TYR A 71 -0.61 -2.47 1.36
C TYR A 71 -0.67 -3.64 2.35
N GLY A 72 0.20 -3.63 3.36
CA GLY A 72 0.23 -4.64 4.42
C GLY A 72 -1.10 -4.75 5.16
N LEU A 73 -1.69 -3.61 5.53
CA LEU A 73 -3.01 -3.53 6.16
C LEU A 73 -4.08 -4.20 5.30
N VAL A 74 -4.21 -3.79 4.04
CA VAL A 74 -5.21 -4.36 3.13
C VAL A 74 -4.97 -5.86 2.93
N SER A 75 -3.72 -6.28 2.77
CA SER A 75 -3.37 -7.69 2.60
C SER A 75 -3.77 -8.53 3.83
N ALA A 76 -3.62 -8.00 5.05
CA ALA A 76 -4.02 -8.68 6.27
C ALA A 76 -5.55 -8.83 6.36
N VAL A 77 -6.29 -7.75 6.07
CA VAL A 77 -7.76 -7.76 6.06
C VAL A 77 -8.31 -8.73 5.02
N VAL A 78 -7.72 -8.77 3.82
CA VAL A 78 -8.12 -9.73 2.76
C VAL A 78 -7.90 -11.18 3.22
N MET A 79 -6.77 -11.48 3.86
CA MET A 79 -6.53 -12.83 4.39
C MET A 79 -7.53 -13.22 5.46
N GLU A 80 -7.93 -12.28 6.32
CA GLU A 80 -8.93 -12.55 7.35
C GLU A 80 -10.32 -12.77 6.75
N ALA A 81 -10.74 -11.94 5.79
CA ALA A 81 -12.00 -12.11 5.07
C ALA A 81 -12.07 -13.47 4.34
N ILE A 82 -10.96 -13.94 3.77
CA ILE A 82 -10.88 -15.28 3.15
C ILE A 82 -11.05 -16.37 4.22
N ARG A 83 -10.41 -16.24 5.39
CA ARG A 83 -10.54 -17.23 6.47
C ARG A 83 -11.97 -17.32 6.97
N GLU A 84 -12.64 -16.19 7.17
CA GLU A 84 -14.06 -16.15 7.57
C GLU A 84 -14.94 -16.86 6.53
N GLN A 85 -14.77 -16.53 5.25
CA GLN A 85 -15.58 -17.11 4.17
C GLN A 85 -15.38 -18.64 4.06
N VAL A 86 -14.15 -19.12 4.21
CA VAL A 86 -13.85 -20.57 4.23
C VAL A 86 -14.44 -21.24 5.47
N GLY A 87 -14.32 -20.60 6.64
CA GLY A 87 -14.92 -21.11 7.89
C GLY A 87 -16.44 -21.21 7.79
N THR A 88 -17.11 -20.19 7.24
CA THR A 88 -18.55 -20.23 6.98
C THR A 88 -18.90 -21.34 5.99
N ALA A 89 -18.18 -21.46 4.87
CA ALA A 89 -18.42 -22.52 3.90
C ALA A 89 -18.30 -23.93 4.53
N MET A 90 -17.26 -24.18 5.32
CA MET A 90 -17.07 -25.46 6.00
C MET A 90 -18.17 -25.76 7.02
N SER A 91 -18.69 -24.74 7.72
CA SER A 91 -19.82 -24.93 8.63
C SER A 91 -21.12 -25.30 7.92
N VAL A 92 -21.34 -24.79 6.71
CA VAL A 92 -22.51 -25.16 5.88
C VAL A 92 -22.42 -26.62 5.44
N PHE A 93 -21.25 -27.10 5.04
CA PHE A 93 -21.04 -28.51 4.67
C PHE A 93 -21.05 -29.49 5.85
N ALA A 94 -20.89 -29.01 7.09
CA ALA A 94 -20.92 -29.86 8.30
C ALA A 94 -22.33 -30.06 8.88
N VAL A 95 -23.34 -29.40 8.32
CA VAL A 95 -24.75 -29.46 8.75
C VAL A 95 -25.62 -30.30 7.79
N GLU A 96 -25.02 -30.86 6.73
CA GLU A 96 -25.60 -31.95 5.91
C GLU A 96 -24.97 -33.30 6.28
#